data_AF-A0A7X7FNW9-F1
#
_entry.id   AF-A0A7X7FNW9-F1
#
_cell.length_a   1.000
_cell.length_b   1.000
_cell.length_c   1.000
_cell.angle_alpha   90.00
_cell.angle_beta   90.00
_cell.angle_gamma   90.00
#
_symmetry.space_group_name_H-M   'P 1'
#
loop_
_entity.id
_entity.type
_entity.pdbx_description
1 polymer ?
#
loop_
_entity_poly.entity_id
_entity_poly.type
_entity_poly.pdbx_seq_one_letter_code
_entity_poly.pdbx_strand_id
1 'polypeptide(L)'
;MNFYTSKCVEDPDWVVRAALFHGHLGPWLIAGAMVGRDAIRKLETPGQWKINVTCWMPADKHRTPFTCILDGLQAGCGATMGKRNLWLRESHEVLADGWPVVHVVRLPERDRPAEGLSYTATCALHGWMENLKPERMEEASRELAREDVANLFRITSMREREFVWVGSASAGQTGTTTR
;
A
#
# COMPACT_ATOMS: atom_id res chain seq x y z
N MET A 1 9.57 14.67 -22.03
CA MET A 1 8.26 14.51 -21.38
C MET A 1 8.46 14.94 -19.93
N ASN A 2 8.00 16.14 -19.58
CA ASN A 2 8.22 16.74 -18.25
C ASN A 2 7.13 16.21 -17.30
N PHE A 3 7.34 15.00 -16.78
CA PHE A 3 6.42 14.27 -15.90
C PHE A 3 6.27 14.88 -14.48
N TYR A 4 6.91 16.02 -14.24
CA TYR A 4 6.92 16.73 -12.96
C TYR A 4 6.81 18.23 -13.28
N THR A 5 5.61 18.68 -13.63
CA THR A 5 5.37 20.06 -14.10
C THR A 5 5.54 21.10 -12.98
N SER A 6 5.46 20.69 -11.71
CA SER A 6 5.74 21.56 -10.56
C SER A 6 6.63 20.85 -9.52
N LYS A 7 7.96 20.85 -9.73
CA LYS A 7 8.87 20.49 -8.63
C LYS A 7 8.79 21.58 -7.57
N CYS A 8 8.24 21.26 -6.39
CA CYS A 8 8.39 22.11 -5.24
C CYS A 8 9.74 21.77 -4.58
N VAL A 9 10.60 22.78 -4.38
CA VAL A 9 11.94 22.59 -3.76
C VAL A 9 11.84 22.00 -2.35
N GLU A 10 10.68 22.16 -1.72
CA GLU A 10 10.39 21.71 -0.36
C GLU A 10 9.84 20.27 -0.28
N ASP A 11 9.59 19.60 -1.42
CA ASP A 11 9.08 18.24 -1.42
C ASP A 11 10.13 17.29 -0.78
N PRO A 12 9.75 16.49 0.24
CA PRO A 12 10.66 15.50 0.80
C PRO A 12 11.17 14.52 -0.26
N ASP A 13 12.43 14.09 -0.17
CA ASP A 13 13.04 13.19 -1.17
C ASP A 13 12.23 11.93 -1.49
N TRP A 14 11.48 11.40 -0.52
CA TRP A 14 10.65 10.21 -0.73
C TRP A 14 9.41 10.52 -1.58
N VAL A 15 8.83 11.72 -1.47
CA VAL A 15 7.71 12.18 -2.31
C VAL A 15 8.19 12.33 -3.75
N VAL A 16 9.34 13.00 -3.92
CA VAL A 16 9.95 13.20 -5.24
C VAL A 16 10.27 11.86 -5.90
N ARG A 17 10.86 10.90 -5.16
CA ARG A 17 11.16 9.57 -5.68
C ARG A 17 9.90 8.78 -6.04
N ALA A 18 8.85 8.83 -5.22
CA ALA A 18 7.59 8.16 -5.51
C ALA A 18 6.95 8.69 -6.80
N ALA A 19 6.90 10.02 -6.96
CA ALA A 19 6.32 10.63 -8.14
C ALA A 19 7.19 10.46 -9.40
N LEU A 20 8.52 10.43 -9.27
CA LEU A 20 9.41 10.05 -10.38
C LEU A 20 9.22 8.59 -10.83
N PHE A 21 9.02 7.68 -9.87
CA PHE A 21 8.77 6.27 -10.17
C PHE A 21 7.41 6.07 -10.87
N HIS A 22 6.38 6.76 -10.39
CA HIS A 22 5.01 6.64 -10.91
C HIS A 22 4.77 7.44 -12.20
N GLY A 23 5.51 8.55 -12.38
CA GLY A 23 5.36 9.47 -13.51
C GLY A 23 4.50 10.70 -13.23
N HIS A 24 3.91 10.82 -12.02
CA HIS A 24 3.32 12.06 -11.50
C HIS A 24 3.03 11.91 -9.99
N LEU A 25 2.65 13.01 -9.33
CA LEU A 25 2.20 13.01 -7.95
C LEU A 25 0.69 12.74 -7.87
N GLY A 26 0.26 11.91 -6.92
CA GLY A 26 -1.16 11.58 -6.71
C GLY A 26 -1.43 10.99 -5.33
N PRO A 27 -2.65 11.09 -4.79
CA PRO A 27 -2.90 10.78 -3.39
C PRO A 27 -2.87 9.28 -3.10
N TRP A 28 -3.32 8.43 -4.04
CA TRP A 28 -3.20 6.97 -3.89
C TRP A 28 -1.74 6.52 -3.85
N LEU A 29 -0.89 7.10 -4.72
CA LEU A 29 0.56 6.88 -4.70
C LEU A 29 1.15 7.27 -3.33
N ILE A 30 0.81 8.46 -2.83
CA ILE A 30 1.33 8.94 -1.54
C ILE A 30 0.84 8.09 -0.37
N ALA A 31 -0.44 7.72 -0.34
CA ALA A 31 -0.98 6.83 0.69
C ALA A 31 -0.22 5.50 0.73
N GLY A 32 0.07 4.90 -0.42
CA GLY A 32 0.86 3.66 -0.50
C GLY A 32 2.31 3.85 -0.03
N ALA A 33 2.94 4.95 -0.41
CA ALA A 33 4.32 5.25 0.00
C ALA A 33 4.42 5.52 1.51
N MET A 34 3.43 6.20 2.09
CA MET A 34 3.32 6.42 3.53
C MET A 34 3.20 5.10 4.28
N VAL A 35 2.29 4.21 3.86
CA VAL A 35 2.13 2.87 4.46
C VAL A 35 3.43 2.07 4.35
N GLY A 36 4.04 2.02 3.18
CA GLY A 36 5.28 1.26 2.97
C GLY A 36 6.42 1.73 3.88
N ARG A 37 6.63 3.06 3.97
CA ARG A 37 7.68 3.65 4.81
C ARG A 37 7.41 3.47 6.30
N ASP A 38 6.15 3.62 6.71
CA ASP A 38 5.77 3.41 8.10
C ASP A 38 5.95 1.95 8.52
N ALA A 39 5.57 1.01 7.66
CA ALA A 39 5.69 -0.42 7.93
C ALA A 39 7.16 -0.86 8.10
N ILE A 40 8.07 -0.45 7.21
CA ILE A 40 9.49 -0.81 7.34
C ILE A 40 10.13 -0.23 8.61
N ARG A 41 9.67 0.96 9.02
CA ARG A 41 10.11 1.61 10.26
C ARG A 41 9.60 0.87 11.49
N LYS A 42 8.30 0.60 11.58
CA LYS A 42 7.68 -0.09 12.73
C LYS A 42 8.13 -1.54 12.86
N LEU A 43 8.34 -2.24 11.74
CA LEU A 43 8.85 -3.61 11.70
C LEU A 43 10.39 -3.66 11.77
N GLU A 44 11.09 -2.53 11.88
CA GLU A 44 12.55 -2.41 11.94
C GLU A 44 13.24 -3.31 10.90
N THR A 45 12.87 -3.15 9.63
CA THR A 45 13.32 -4.00 8.52
C THR A 45 13.77 -3.14 7.35
N PRO A 46 14.75 -3.57 6.55
CA PRO A 46 15.10 -2.87 5.31
C PRO A 46 13.99 -2.92 4.24
N GLY A 47 12.92 -3.68 4.48
CA GLY A 47 11.87 -3.92 3.48
C GLY A 47 12.39 -4.84 2.38
N GLN A 48 12.18 -4.47 1.12
CA GLN A 48 12.64 -5.24 -0.04
C GLN A 48 12.24 -6.72 0.07
N TRP A 49 13.18 -7.66 -0.06
CA TRP A 49 12.96 -9.11 0.03
C TRP A 49 12.66 -9.63 1.44
N LYS A 50 12.78 -8.78 2.47
CA LYS A 50 12.55 -9.14 3.87
C LYS A 50 11.11 -8.96 4.31
N ILE A 51 10.24 -8.52 3.39
CA ILE A 51 8.82 -8.35 3.64
C ILE A 51 8.00 -8.99 2.52
N ASN A 52 6.79 -9.41 2.89
CA ASN A 52 5.71 -9.69 1.97
C ASN A 52 4.63 -8.63 2.15
N VAL A 53 4.04 -8.14 1.06
CA VAL A 53 3.00 -7.11 1.08
C VAL A 53 1.79 -7.57 0.28
N THR A 54 0.60 -7.53 0.87
CA THR A 54 -0.66 -7.72 0.15
C THR A 54 -1.51 -6.46 0.29
N CYS A 55 -1.87 -5.86 -0.84
CA CYS A 55 -2.90 -4.84 -0.93
C CYS A 55 -4.23 -5.52 -1.27
N TRP A 56 -5.14 -5.53 -0.30
CA TRP A 56 -6.51 -5.98 -0.47
C TRP A 56 -7.34 -4.82 -0.99
N MET A 57 -8.09 -5.07 -2.07
CA MET A 57 -8.89 -4.09 -2.77
C MET A 57 -10.14 -4.78 -3.33
N PRO A 58 -11.33 -4.15 -3.25
CA PRO A 58 -12.53 -4.63 -3.95
C PRO A 58 -12.28 -4.80 -5.44
N ALA A 59 -12.78 -5.88 -6.06
CA ALA A 59 -12.53 -6.18 -7.48
C ALA A 59 -12.90 -5.02 -8.42
N ASP A 60 -14.00 -4.33 -8.15
CA ASP A 60 -14.42 -3.18 -8.95
C ASP A 60 -13.34 -2.09 -8.96
N LYS A 61 -12.56 -1.94 -7.88
CA LYS A 61 -11.46 -0.98 -7.70
C LYS A 61 -10.09 -1.48 -8.19
N HIS A 62 -9.98 -2.59 -8.91
CA HIS A 62 -8.73 -3.04 -9.54
C HIS A 62 -8.42 -2.25 -10.83
N ARG A 63 -8.43 -0.92 -10.73
CA ARG A 63 -8.21 0.02 -11.83
C ARG A 63 -7.67 1.35 -11.31
N THR A 64 -7.19 2.20 -12.20
CA THR A 64 -6.83 3.58 -11.83
C THR A 64 -8.07 4.37 -11.39
N PRO A 65 -7.92 5.28 -10.40
CA PRO A 65 -6.68 5.66 -9.74
C PRO A 65 -6.30 4.79 -8.52
N PHE A 66 -7.16 3.84 -8.10
CA PHE A 66 -6.97 3.08 -6.85
C PHE A 66 -5.68 2.28 -6.83
N THR A 67 -5.32 1.64 -7.95
CA THR A 67 -4.13 0.79 -8.05
C THR A 67 -2.81 1.57 -8.02
N CYS A 68 -2.82 2.91 -8.11
CA CYS A 68 -1.63 3.74 -7.91
C CYS A 68 -1.02 3.56 -6.51
N ILE A 69 -1.81 3.09 -5.53
CA ILE A 69 -1.31 2.71 -4.20
C ILE A 69 -0.21 1.64 -4.26
N LEU A 70 -0.26 0.76 -5.25
CA LEU A 70 0.73 -0.31 -5.42
C LEU A 70 2.10 0.29 -5.73
N ASP A 71 2.18 1.29 -6.61
CA ASP A 71 3.42 2.00 -6.91
C ASP A 71 3.96 2.74 -5.69
N GLY A 72 3.05 3.29 -4.89
CA GLY A 72 3.38 3.87 -3.59
C GLY A 72 4.06 2.86 -2.67
N LEU A 73 3.45 1.69 -2.50
CA LEU A 73 4.01 0.60 -1.69
C LEU A 73 5.38 0.19 -2.22
N GLN A 74 5.55 0.05 -3.54
CA GLN A 74 6.83 -0.26 -4.17
C GLN A 74 7.90 0.79 -3.82
N ALA A 75 7.59 2.07 -3.97
CA ALA A 75 8.50 3.16 -3.65
C ALA A 75 8.79 3.29 -2.14
N GLY A 76 7.81 2.96 -1.30
CA GLY A 76 7.87 3.18 0.14
C GLY A 76 8.57 2.06 0.93
N CYS A 77 8.41 0.80 0.52
CA CYS A 77 8.97 -0.35 1.24
C CYS A 77 9.86 -1.26 0.39
N GLY A 78 9.92 -1.06 -0.93
CA GLY A 78 10.74 -1.85 -1.82
C GLY A 78 10.22 -3.28 -2.08
N ALA A 79 9.08 -3.70 -1.54
CA ALA A 79 8.38 -4.89 -2.05
C ALA A 79 7.83 -4.58 -3.44
N THR A 80 8.07 -5.43 -4.43
CA THR A 80 7.64 -5.14 -5.82
C THR A 80 7.01 -6.34 -6.49
N MET A 81 6.19 -6.06 -7.51
CA MET A 81 5.57 -7.13 -8.32
C MET A 81 6.65 -8.00 -8.99
N GLY A 82 7.72 -7.38 -9.51
CA GLY A 82 8.85 -8.08 -10.11
C GLY A 82 9.65 -8.95 -9.14
N LYS A 83 9.79 -8.52 -7.87
CA LYS A 83 10.34 -9.34 -6.78
C LYS A 83 9.36 -10.43 -6.30
N ARG A 84 8.12 -10.39 -6.78
CA ARG A 84 7.03 -11.30 -6.44
C ARG A 84 6.76 -11.34 -4.93
N ASN A 85 6.85 -10.19 -4.27
CA ASN A 85 6.54 -10.03 -2.86
C ASN A 85 5.59 -8.86 -2.57
N LEU A 86 4.91 -8.37 -3.62
CA LEU A 86 3.77 -7.47 -3.56
C LEU A 86 2.62 -8.07 -4.39
N TRP A 87 1.43 -8.18 -3.81
CA TRP A 87 0.22 -8.66 -4.49
C TRP A 87 -0.96 -7.70 -4.34
N LEU A 88 -1.74 -7.56 -5.40
CA LEU A 88 -3.10 -7.02 -5.36
C LEU A 88 -4.08 -8.19 -5.26
N ARG A 89 -4.98 -8.18 -4.29
CA ARG A 89 -5.95 -9.26 -4.06
C ARG A 89 -7.30 -8.73 -3.61
N GLU A 90 -8.29 -9.61 -3.64
CA GLU A 90 -9.61 -9.39 -3.07
C GLU A 90 -9.87 -10.44 -1.98
N SER A 91 -10.57 -10.03 -0.91
CA SER A 91 -11.09 -10.93 0.12
C SER A 91 -12.27 -10.27 0.81
N HIS A 92 -13.44 -10.90 0.79
CA HIS A 92 -14.62 -10.42 1.49
C HIS A 92 -14.41 -10.33 3.01
N GLU A 93 -13.61 -11.23 3.59
CA GLU A 93 -13.31 -11.24 5.02
C GLU A 93 -12.44 -10.05 5.42
N VAL A 94 -11.39 -9.76 4.63
CA VAL A 94 -10.48 -8.65 4.92
C VAL A 94 -11.11 -7.30 4.61
N LEU A 95 -11.94 -7.23 3.57
CA LEU A 95 -12.59 -6.02 3.07
C LEU A 95 -14.00 -5.82 3.66
N ALA A 96 -14.26 -6.27 4.89
CA ALA A 96 -15.56 -6.16 5.53
C ALA A 96 -16.11 -4.72 5.54
N ASP A 97 -15.22 -3.73 5.64
CA ASP A 97 -15.57 -2.30 5.65
C ASP A 97 -15.54 -1.66 4.25
N GLY A 98 -15.29 -2.43 3.18
CA GLY A 98 -15.23 -1.97 1.78
C GLY A 98 -13.99 -1.12 1.42
N TRP A 99 -13.12 -0.86 2.39
CA TRP A 99 -11.93 -0.04 2.25
C TRP A 99 -10.68 -0.86 1.93
N PRO A 100 -9.69 -0.28 1.22
CA PRO A 100 -8.42 -0.96 1.01
C PRO A 100 -7.75 -1.28 2.33
N VAL A 101 -7.18 -2.49 2.40
CA VAL A 101 -6.38 -2.94 3.53
C VAL A 101 -5.00 -3.34 3.01
N VAL A 102 -3.93 -2.87 3.66
CA VAL A 102 -2.58 -3.30 3.33
C VAL A 102 -2.04 -4.14 4.47
N HIS A 103 -1.66 -5.38 4.17
CA HIS A 103 -0.91 -6.24 5.08
C HIS A 103 0.57 -6.20 4.71
N VAL A 104 1.42 -5.94 5.70
CA VAL A 104 2.88 -6.02 5.55
C VAL A 104 3.41 -6.98 6.60
N VAL A 105 4.11 -8.03 6.17
CA VAL A 105 4.70 -9.03 7.05
C VAL A 105 6.20 -9.06 6.85
N ARG A 106 6.95 -8.80 7.92
CA ARG A 106 8.39 -9.06 8.00
C ARG A 106 8.61 -10.56 8.12
N LEU A 107 9.43 -11.09 7.22
CA LEU A 107 9.82 -12.49 7.22
C LEU A 107 10.67 -12.82 8.46
N PRO A 108 10.61 -14.07 8.96
CA PRO A 108 11.41 -14.46 10.11
C PRO A 108 12.90 -14.46 9.76
N GLU A 109 13.73 -14.15 10.76
CA GLU A 109 15.18 -14.32 10.75
C GLU A 109 15.57 -15.27 11.89
N ARG A 110 16.83 -15.74 11.91
CA ARG A 110 17.32 -16.80 12.81
C ARG A 110 16.84 -16.63 14.27
N ASP A 111 16.88 -15.42 14.79
CA ASP A 111 16.56 -15.09 16.18
C ASP A 111 15.43 -14.05 16.28
N ARG A 112 14.65 -13.90 15.19
CA ARG A 112 13.59 -12.88 15.11
C ARG A 112 12.35 -13.46 14.43
N PRO A 113 11.27 -13.75 15.17
CA PRO A 113 10.06 -14.30 14.57
C PRO A 113 9.45 -13.34 13.55
N ALA A 114 8.60 -13.88 12.67
CA ALA A 114 7.84 -13.06 11.74
C ALA A 114 6.91 -12.10 12.50
N GLU A 115 6.66 -10.94 11.92
CA GLU A 115 5.81 -9.92 12.53
C GLU A 115 5.07 -9.18 11.43
N GLY A 116 3.79 -8.87 11.65
CA GLY A 116 2.95 -8.26 10.63
C GLY A 116 2.14 -7.07 11.14
N LEU A 117 1.85 -6.15 10.23
CA LEU A 117 1.00 -5.00 10.45
C LEU A 117 -0.11 -4.96 9.39
N SER A 118 -1.33 -4.67 9.85
CA SER A 118 -2.48 -4.40 9.00
C SER A 118 -2.79 -2.91 9.04
N TYR A 119 -2.98 -2.32 7.85
CA TYR A 119 -3.32 -0.93 7.64
C TYR A 119 -4.70 -0.86 6.99
N THR A 120 -5.74 -0.57 7.76
CA THR A 120 -7.10 -0.37 7.25
C THR A 120 -7.35 1.12 7.06
N ALA A 121 -7.73 1.54 5.86
CA ALA A 121 -8.04 2.95 5.61
C ALA A 121 -9.17 3.45 6.53
N THR A 122 -9.02 4.65 7.07
CA THR A 122 -10.02 5.30 7.94
C THR A 122 -11.01 6.13 7.11
N CYS A 123 -12.10 6.56 7.75
CA CYS A 123 -13.02 7.54 7.16
C CYS A 123 -12.32 8.86 6.80
N ALA A 124 -11.23 9.22 7.48
CA ALA A 124 -10.46 10.42 7.15
C ALA A 124 -9.80 10.27 5.77
N LEU A 125 -9.11 9.16 5.51
CA LEU A 125 -8.52 8.89 4.19
C LEU A 125 -9.61 8.79 3.11
N HIS A 126 -10.75 8.19 3.43
CA HIS A 126 -11.88 8.17 2.51
C HIS A 126 -12.34 9.58 2.13
N GLY A 127 -12.58 10.44 3.13
CA GLY A 127 -13.00 11.82 2.91
C GLY A 127 -11.99 12.61 2.08
N TRP A 128 -10.68 12.37 2.27
CA TRP A 128 -9.64 12.92 1.41
C TRP A 128 -9.81 12.51 -0.06
N MET A 129 -10.07 11.24 -0.31
CA MET A 129 -10.18 10.70 -1.67
C MET A 129 -11.48 11.14 -2.37
N GLU A 130 -12.60 11.23 -1.67
CA GLU A 130 -13.88 11.67 -2.25
C GLU A 130 -13.92 13.16 -2.58
N ASN A 131 -13.29 13.99 -1.75
CA ASN A 131 -13.33 15.45 -1.90
C ASN A 131 -12.20 15.99 -2.81
N LEU A 132 -11.38 15.10 -3.38
CA LEU A 132 -10.27 15.47 -4.24
C LEU A 132 -10.76 16.05 -5.56
N LYS A 133 -10.37 17.30 -5.82
CA LYS A 133 -10.55 17.94 -7.12
C LYS A 133 -9.33 17.68 -8.01
N PRO A 134 -9.50 17.24 -9.29
CA PRO A 134 -8.37 16.95 -10.17
C PRO A 134 -7.35 18.10 -10.29
N GLU A 135 -7.82 19.35 -10.26
CA GLU A 135 -6.99 20.54 -10.39
C GLU A 135 -6.10 20.78 -9.17
N ARG A 136 -6.46 20.21 -8.01
CA ARG A 136 -5.71 20.30 -6.74
C ARG A 136 -4.96 19.02 -6.40
N MET A 137 -4.85 18.07 -7.34
CA MET A 137 -4.33 16.73 -7.07
C MET A 137 -2.92 16.76 -6.47
N GLU A 138 -2.00 17.53 -7.04
CA GLU A 138 -0.63 17.60 -6.54
C GLU A 138 -0.54 18.31 -5.18
N GLU A 139 -1.32 19.37 -4.99
CA GLU A 139 -1.40 20.11 -3.72
C GLU A 139 -1.92 19.20 -2.59
N ALA A 140 -3.07 18.55 -2.81
CA ALA A 140 -3.67 17.63 -1.87
C ALA A 140 -2.76 16.42 -1.57
N SER A 141 -2.00 15.94 -2.55
CA SER A 141 -1.02 14.86 -2.34
C SER A 141 0.13 15.29 -1.42
N ARG A 142 0.55 16.55 -1.50
CA ARG A 142 1.58 17.12 -0.60
C ARG A 142 1.04 17.35 0.80
N GLU A 143 -0.21 17.79 0.93
CA GLU A 143 -0.89 17.89 2.22
C GLU A 143 -1.01 16.51 2.87
N LEU A 144 -1.48 15.50 2.13
CA LEU A 144 -1.55 14.12 2.58
C LEU A 144 -0.18 13.59 3.03
N ALA A 145 0.89 13.91 2.31
CA ALA A 145 2.26 13.49 2.66
C ALA A 145 2.77 14.03 4.01
N ARG A 146 2.12 15.07 4.57
CA ARG A 146 2.46 15.67 5.88
C ARG A 146 1.60 15.12 7.03
N GLU A 147 0.56 14.35 6.72
CA GLU A 147 -0.31 13.74 7.73
C GLU A 147 0.39 12.61 8.50
N ASP A 148 -0.09 12.35 9.71
CA ASP A 148 0.26 11.13 10.43
C ASP A 148 -0.45 9.93 9.77
N VAL A 149 0.32 8.88 9.46
CA VAL A 149 -0.22 7.62 8.92
C VAL A 149 -1.31 7.04 9.83
N ALA A 150 -1.20 7.23 11.15
CA ALA A 150 -2.19 6.76 12.11
C ALA A 150 -3.55 7.48 12.02
N ASN A 151 -3.61 8.68 11.43
CA ASN A 151 -4.87 9.38 11.16
C ASN A 151 -5.58 8.81 9.92
N LEU A 152 -4.79 8.38 8.94
CA LEU A 152 -5.27 7.89 7.64
C LEU A 152 -5.55 6.39 7.63
N PHE A 153 -4.85 5.65 8.48
CA PHE A 153 -4.95 4.20 8.61
C PHE A 153 -5.06 3.80 10.07
N ARG A 154 -6.03 2.92 10.36
CA ARG A 154 -6.02 2.14 11.59
C ARG A 154 -4.95 1.06 11.43
N ILE A 155 -3.95 1.09 12.31
CA ILE A 155 -2.80 0.18 12.28
C ILE A 155 -2.93 -0.84 13.40
N THR A 156 -2.94 -2.13 13.07
CA THR A 156 -3.03 -3.22 14.05
C THR A 156 -1.93 -4.25 13.82
N SER A 157 -1.42 -4.86 14.90
CA SER A 157 -0.54 -6.02 14.80
C SER A 157 -1.33 -7.23 14.29
N MET A 158 -0.74 -7.94 13.33
CA MET A 158 -1.31 -9.16 12.77
C MET A 158 -0.95 -10.37 13.64
N ARG A 159 -1.88 -11.32 13.69
CA ARG A 159 -1.74 -12.62 14.36
C ARG A 159 -1.06 -13.58 13.39
N GLU A 160 -0.25 -14.53 13.86
CA GLU A 160 0.52 -15.43 12.97
C GLU A 160 -0.34 -16.16 11.92
N ARG A 161 -1.56 -16.57 12.30
CA ARG A 161 -2.51 -17.19 11.36
C ARG A 161 -2.90 -16.30 10.17
N GLU A 162 -2.76 -14.99 10.32
CA GLU A 162 -3.05 -13.99 9.28
C GLU A 162 -1.87 -13.83 8.31
N PHE A 163 -0.69 -14.37 8.60
CA PHE A 163 0.46 -14.30 7.70
C PHE A 163 0.28 -15.16 6.46
N VAL A 164 -0.54 -16.22 6.53
CA VAL A 164 -0.88 -17.09 5.38
C VAL A 164 -1.46 -16.26 4.23
N TRP A 165 -2.17 -15.18 4.55
CA TRP A 165 -2.78 -14.27 3.59
C TRP A 165 -1.75 -13.42 2.83
N VAL A 166 -0.47 -13.46 3.24
CA VAL A 166 0.62 -12.63 2.73
C VAL A 166 1.69 -13.51 2.06
N GLY A 167 1.39 -13.97 0.85
CA GLY A 167 2.35 -14.61 -0.06
C GLY A 167 2.00 -16.01 -0.56
N SER A 168 1.02 -16.71 0.01
CA SER A 168 0.49 -17.91 -0.66
C SER A 168 -0.41 -17.48 -1.82
N ALA A 169 -0.14 -17.91 -3.04
CA ALA A 169 -1.14 -17.89 -4.11
C ALA A 169 -2.42 -18.53 -3.54
N SER A 170 -3.57 -17.88 -3.69
CA SER A 170 -4.84 -18.48 -3.32
C SER A 170 -4.99 -19.81 -4.06
N ALA A 171 -4.79 -20.93 -3.36
CA ALA A 171 -5.26 -22.22 -3.83
C ALA A 171 -6.80 -22.15 -3.77
N GLY A 172 -7.45 -22.03 -4.92
CA GLY A 172 -8.91 -21.94 -4.94
C GLY A 172 -9.56 -21.47 -6.23
N GLN A 173 -9.32 -22.15 -7.35
CA GLN A 173 -10.43 -22.53 -8.24
C GLN A 173 -10.28 -24.02 -8.54
N THR A 174 -10.74 -24.85 -7.61
CA THR A 174 -11.14 -26.23 -7.94
C THR A 174 -12.43 -26.14 -8.74
N GLY A 175 -12.29 -25.90 -10.04
CA GLY A 175 -13.36 -26.13 -11.01
C GLY A 175 -13.45 -27.64 -11.24
N THR A 176 -14.48 -28.24 -10.66
CA THR A 176 -14.93 -29.61 -10.91
C THR A 176 -15.14 -29.80 -12.41
N THR A 177 -14.23 -30.52 -13.08
CA THR A 177 -14.51 -31.08 -14.40
C THR A 177 -15.43 -32.29 -14.21
N THR A 178 -16.72 -32.07 -14.41
CA THR A 178 -17.69 -33.13 -14.70
C THR A 178 -18.55 -32.65 -15.86
N ARG A 179 -18.10 -32.95 -17.08
CA ARG A 179 -18.81 -33.74 -18.10
C ARG A 179 -17.97 -33.77 -19.37
#